data_AF-A0A9D6J4N5-F1
#
_entry.id   AF-A0A9D6J4N5-F1
#
_cell.length_a   1.000
_cell.length_b   1.000
_cell.length_c   1.000
_cell.angle_alpha   90.00
_cell.angle_beta   90.00
_cell.angle_gamma   90.00
#
_symmetry.space_group_name_H-M   'P 1'
#
loop_
_entity.id
_entity.type
_entity.pdbx_description
1 polymer ?
#
loop_
_entity_poly.entity_id
_entity_poly.type
_entity_poly.pdbx_seq_one_letter_code
_entity_poly.pdbx_strand_id
1 'polypeptide(L)'
;TPPVMLIPLLILSVGALSAGCLGYPEGTGAIYEYLGSVIKQPIHAEHPPTIYWIVTILPGLLGIGLALLFYVPGKSPEPLVSKVFGFLADLFVHKLYLDELYEAFVVQPIKMLAQFCSQIGDMFILDGFLHSWREVFVFWGKAMRRLHSGQIQASLASFLAGVFILLSYILIRGGTWN
;
A
#
# COMPACT_ATOMS: atom_id res chain seq x y z
N THR A 1 -1.60 -0.42 35.59
CA THR A 1 -1.56 -0.95 34.21
C THR A 1 -2.18 -2.34 34.21
N PRO A 2 -2.97 -2.72 33.20
CA PRO A 2 -3.59 -4.03 33.17
C PRO A 2 -2.51 -5.14 33.08
N PRO A 3 -2.72 -6.32 33.68
CA PRO A 3 -1.75 -7.42 33.67
C PRO A 3 -1.32 -7.83 32.25
N VAL A 4 -2.20 -7.66 31.27
CA VAL A 4 -1.97 -7.95 29.85
C VAL A 4 -0.84 -7.11 29.23
N MET A 5 -0.54 -5.93 29.78
CA MET A 5 0.58 -5.09 29.32
C MET A 5 1.87 -5.33 30.13
N LEU A 6 1.74 -5.73 31.41
CA LEU A 6 2.86 -5.94 32.31
C LEU A 6 3.61 -7.23 31.97
N ILE A 7 2.88 -8.30 31.64
CA ILE A 7 3.46 -9.62 31.34
C ILE A 7 4.45 -9.55 30.16
N PRO A 8 4.09 -8.98 28.98
CA PRO A 8 5.05 -8.83 27.88
C PRO A 8 6.28 -7.98 28.23
N LEU A 9 6.09 -6.90 28.98
CA LEU A 9 7.19 -6.00 29.37
C LEU A 9 8.17 -6.69 30.32
N LEU A 10 7.67 -7.50 31.25
CA LEU A 10 8.50 -8.27 32.18
C LEU A 10 9.29 -9.35 31.42
N ILE A 11 8.67 -10.06 30.49
CA ILE A 11 9.34 -11.03 29.62
C ILE A 11 10.46 -10.35 28.82
N LEU A 12 10.19 -9.20 28.22
CA LEU A 12 11.20 -8.43 27.47
C LEU A 12 12.34 -7.93 28.38
N SER A 13 12.04 -7.49 29.60
CA SER A 13 13.05 -7.02 30.56
C SER A 13 13.99 -8.15 30.99
N VAL A 14 13.44 -9.32 31.33
CA VAL A 14 14.23 -10.51 31.65
C VAL A 14 15.06 -10.95 30.44
N GLY A 15 14.46 -10.92 29.24
CA GLY A 15 15.15 -11.15 27.98
C GLY A 15 16.35 -10.22 27.78
N ALA A 16 16.17 -8.91 27.94
CA ALA A 16 17.23 -7.92 27.80
C ALA A 16 18.37 -8.12 28.83
N LEU A 17 18.04 -8.43 30.09
CA LEU A 17 19.03 -8.74 31.13
C LEU A 17 19.82 -10.01 30.81
N SER A 18 19.13 -11.07 30.36
CA SER A 18 19.76 -12.32 29.98
C SER A 18 20.66 -12.16 28.76
N ALA A 19 20.22 -11.40 27.75
CA ALA A 19 21.01 -11.09 26.56
C ALA A 19 22.26 -10.26 26.91
N GLY A 20 22.12 -9.27 27.80
CA GLY A 20 23.26 -8.50 28.31
C GLY A 20 24.27 -9.36 29.08
N CYS A 21 23.79 -10.29 29.91
CA CYS A 21 24.66 -11.18 30.70
C CYS A 21 25.36 -12.24 29.82
N LEU A 22 24.69 -12.80 28.82
CA LEU A 22 25.28 -13.78 27.88
C LEU A 22 26.24 -13.14 26.86
N GLY A 23 26.11 -11.83 26.62
CA GLY A 23 26.99 -11.06 25.75
C GLY A 23 28.27 -10.56 26.44
N TYR A 24 28.35 -10.57 27.76
CA TYR A 24 29.51 -10.07 28.51
C TYR A 24 30.41 -11.24 28.96
N PRO A 25 31.74 -11.27 28.72
CA PRO A 25 32.65 -10.22 28.21
C PRO A 25 32.81 -10.20 26.68
N GLU A 26 33.18 -9.02 26.14
CA GLU A 26 33.49 -8.83 24.71
C GLU A 26 34.55 -9.84 24.25
N GLY A 27 34.20 -10.68 23.26
CA GLY A 27 35.08 -11.69 22.68
C GLY A 27 35.05 -13.08 23.34
N THR A 28 34.43 -13.26 24.52
CA THR A 28 34.33 -14.57 25.21
C THR A 28 32.91 -14.96 25.64
N GLY A 29 31.92 -14.08 25.45
CA GLY A 29 30.52 -14.42 25.68
C GLY A 29 30.02 -15.53 24.74
N ALA A 30 29.12 -16.38 25.23
CA ALA A 30 28.56 -17.52 24.48
C ALA A 30 27.93 -17.12 23.13
N ILE A 31 27.44 -15.88 23.04
CA ILE A 31 26.88 -15.31 21.81
C ILE A 31 27.98 -15.01 20.77
N TYR A 32 29.12 -14.47 21.21
CA TYR A 32 30.26 -14.14 20.34
C TYR A 32 30.95 -15.39 19.81
N GLU A 33 31.04 -16.44 20.63
CA GLU A 33 31.58 -17.75 20.21
C GLU A 33 30.69 -18.39 19.12
N TYR A 34 29.36 -18.33 19.29
CA TYR A 34 28.41 -18.80 18.29
C TYR A 34 28.51 -18.01 16.96
N LEU A 35 28.57 -16.67 17.05
CA LEU A 35 28.67 -15.77 15.90
C LEU A 35 30.05 -15.79 15.22
N GLY A 36 31.12 -16.13 15.95
CA GLY A 36 32.49 -16.23 15.43
C GLY A 36 32.65 -17.30 14.35
N SER A 37 31.79 -18.31 14.34
CA SER A 37 31.74 -19.33 13.27
C SER A 37 31.28 -18.77 11.92
N VAL A 38 30.49 -17.68 11.93
CA VAL A 38 29.92 -17.03 10.74
C VAL A 38 30.70 -15.75 10.37
N ILE A 39 31.23 -15.03 11.37
CA ILE A 39 31.96 -13.78 11.18
C ILE A 39 33.47 -14.07 11.14
N LYS A 40 34.02 -14.27 9.95
CA LYS A 40 35.47 -14.46 9.71
C LYS A 40 36.28 -13.15 9.76
N GLN A 41 36.11 -12.33 10.79
CA GLN A 41 36.97 -11.18 11.03
C GLN A 41 37.78 -11.42 12.30
N PRO A 42 39.11 -11.15 12.30
CA PRO A 42 39.87 -11.22 13.53
C PRO A 42 39.41 -10.06 14.41
N ILE A 43 38.54 -10.34 15.37
CA ILE A 43 38.19 -9.39 16.43
C ILE A 43 39.47 -9.19 17.23
N HIS A 44 40.25 -8.17 16.88
CA HIS A 44 41.36 -7.74 17.72
C HIS A 44 40.75 -7.23 19.00
N ALA A 45 40.74 -8.07 20.03
CA ALA A 45 40.59 -7.66 21.41
C ALA A 45 41.85 -6.90 21.86
N GLU A 46 42.24 -5.86 21.12
CA GLU A 46 43.03 -4.80 21.72
C GLU A 46 42.09 -4.17 22.74
N HIS A 47 42.30 -4.49 24.02
CA HIS A 47 41.59 -3.83 25.11
C HIS A 47 41.64 -2.32 24.84
N PRO A 48 40.52 -1.69 24.43
CA PRO A 48 40.55 -0.26 24.21
C PRO A 48 40.94 0.36 25.55
N PRO A 49 41.89 1.31 25.57
CA PRO A 49 42.36 1.91 26.82
C PRO A 49 41.15 2.33 27.66
N THR A 50 41.22 2.16 28.98
CA THR A 50 40.11 2.39 29.93
C THR A 50 39.37 3.72 29.71
N ILE A 51 40.06 4.69 29.10
CA ILE A 51 39.52 5.95 28.55
C ILE A 51 38.30 5.77 27.64
N TYR A 52 38.20 4.74 26.80
CA TYR A 52 37.05 4.53 25.90
C TYR A 52 35.74 4.30 26.67
N TRP A 53 35.78 3.54 27.76
CA TRP A 53 34.63 3.36 28.64
C TRP A 53 34.13 4.70 29.17
N ILE A 54 35.05 5.58 29.56
CA ILE A 54 34.72 6.92 30.04
C ILE A 54 34.15 7.77 28.91
N VAL A 55 34.76 7.76 27.72
CA VAL A 55 34.32 8.57 26.57
C VAL A 55 32.96 8.12 26.02
N THR A 56 32.55 6.87 26.20
CA THR A 56 31.22 6.39 25.78
C THR A 56 30.17 6.53 26.86
N ILE A 57 30.48 6.15 28.11
CA ILE A 57 29.50 6.17 29.21
C ILE A 57 29.22 7.61 29.66
N LEU A 58 30.24 8.45 29.77
CA LEU A 58 30.11 9.80 30.34
C LEU A 58 29.17 10.70 29.52
N PRO A 59 29.27 10.79 28.17
CA PRO A 59 28.32 11.57 27.38
C PRO A 59 26.90 11.01 27.41
N GLY A 60 26.73 9.69 27.48
CA GLY A 60 25.40 9.07 27.62
C GLY A 60 24.74 9.45 28.94
N LEU A 61 25.50 9.39 30.03
CA LEU A 61 25.03 9.72 31.38
C LEU A 61 24.78 11.23 31.54
N LEU A 62 25.65 12.06 30.95
CA LEU A 62 25.43 13.52 30.84
C LEU A 62 24.19 13.83 30.00
N GLY A 63 23.97 13.12 28.89
CA GLY A 63 22.79 13.28 28.06
C GLY A 63 21.49 12.96 28.80
N ILE A 64 21.47 11.87 29.58
CA ILE A 64 20.33 11.52 30.44
C ILE A 64 20.14 12.58 31.53
N GLY A 65 21.21 13.02 32.18
CA GLY A 65 21.15 14.07 33.20
C GLY A 65 20.62 15.40 32.65
N LEU A 66 21.07 15.79 31.45
CA LEU A 66 20.58 16.96 30.74
C LEU A 66 19.09 16.80 30.40
N ALA A 67 18.69 15.64 29.86
CA ALA A 67 17.29 15.36 29.54
C ALA A 67 16.39 15.46 30.78
N LEU A 68 16.79 14.90 31.92
CA LEU A 68 16.05 14.99 33.17
C LEU A 68 15.93 16.44 33.68
N LEU A 69 16.96 17.26 33.49
CA LEU A 69 16.94 18.68 33.87
C LEU A 69 16.02 19.51 32.96
N PHE A 70 16.01 19.24 31.66
CA PHE A 70 15.13 19.91 30.70
C PHE A 70 13.68 19.43 30.79
N TYR A 71 13.45 18.18 31.22
CA TYR A 71 12.12 17.54 31.29
C TYR A 71 11.55 17.51 32.72
N VAL A 72 11.88 18.51 33.54
CA VAL A 72 11.26 18.72 34.86
C VAL A 72 9.82 19.23 34.66
N PRO A 73 8.81 18.64 35.31
CA PRO A 73 7.41 19.02 35.14
C PRO A 73 7.19 20.50 35.51
N GLY A 74 6.66 21.28 34.57
CA GLY A 74 6.21 22.66 34.80
C GLY A 74 6.99 23.76 34.07
N LYS A 75 8.11 23.45 33.40
CA LYS A 75 8.77 24.38 32.47
C LYS A 75 8.99 23.67 31.15
N SER A 76 8.13 23.92 30.16
CA SER A 76 8.47 23.57 28.78
C SER A 76 9.66 24.45 28.37
N PRO A 77 10.81 23.86 27.98
CA PRO A 77 11.94 24.62 27.44
C PRO A 77 11.70 24.99 25.96
N GLU A 78 10.58 24.59 25.37
CA GLU A 78 10.21 24.83 23.98
C GLU A 78 10.36 26.29 23.53
N PRO A 79 9.95 27.32 24.30
CA PRO A 79 10.14 28.72 23.89
C PRO A 79 11.62 29.17 23.92
N LEU A 80 12.48 28.52 24.70
CA LEU A 80 13.92 28.85 24.78
C LEU A 80 14.71 28.16 23.66
N VAL A 81 14.42 26.90 23.39
CA VAL A 81 15.08 26.12 22.32
C VAL A 81 14.66 26.62 20.95
N SER A 82 13.38 26.92 20.74
CA SER A 82 12.89 27.52 19.48
C SER A 82 13.45 28.93 19.21
N LYS A 83 13.76 29.70 20.26
CA LYS A 83 14.31 31.05 20.09
C LYS A 83 15.81 31.06 19.73
N VAL A 84 16.57 30.06 20.18
CA VAL A 84 18.01 29.95 19.90
C VAL A 84 18.29 29.11 18.66
N PHE A 85 17.53 28.04 18.45
CA PHE A 85 17.73 27.06 17.38
C PHE A 85 16.56 26.99 16.39
N GLY A 86 15.74 28.04 16.27
CA GLY A 86 14.45 28.02 15.56
C GLY A 86 14.42 27.21 14.27
N PHE A 87 15.39 27.41 13.36
CA PHE A 87 15.46 26.63 12.12
C PHE A 87 15.78 25.14 12.33
N LEU A 88 16.75 24.82 13.20
CA LEU A 88 17.12 23.43 13.51
C LEU A 88 16.04 22.73 14.34
N ALA A 89 15.45 23.43 15.31
CA ALA A 89 14.35 22.93 16.12
C ALA A 89 13.14 22.61 15.24
N ASP A 90 12.80 23.48 14.30
CA ASP A 90 11.71 23.26 13.34
C ASP A 90 11.98 22.04 12.45
N LEU A 91 13.23 21.86 12.02
CA LEU A 91 13.65 20.69 11.24
C LEU A 91 13.45 19.37 12.01
N PHE A 92 13.82 19.32 13.29
CA PHE A 92 13.64 18.13 14.12
C PHE A 92 12.17 17.89 14.51
N VAL A 93 11.40 18.96 14.73
CA VAL A 93 9.95 18.87 15.02
C VAL A 93 9.19 18.29 13.83
N HIS A 94 9.55 18.70 12.60
CA HIS A 94 8.96 18.18 11.36
C HIS A 94 9.66 16.90 10.85
N LYS A 95 10.34 16.12 11.72
CA LYS A 95 11.03 14.86 11.35
C LYS A 95 11.90 14.99 10.09
N LEU A 96 12.69 16.06 10.01
CA LEU A 96 13.56 16.39 8.89
C LEU A 96 12.85 16.59 7.54
N TYR A 97 11.53 16.83 7.54
CA TYR A 97 10.71 17.00 6.34
C TYR A 97 10.74 15.80 5.37
N LEU A 98 11.17 14.62 5.84
CA LEU A 98 11.32 13.43 5.00
C LEU A 98 9.95 12.87 4.58
N ASP A 99 8.96 12.97 5.47
CA ASP A 99 7.60 12.51 5.21
C ASP A 99 6.94 13.38 4.12
N GLU A 100 7.12 14.70 4.17
CA GLU A 100 6.61 15.66 3.18
C GLU A 100 7.32 15.52 1.83
N LEU A 101 8.64 15.29 1.85
CA LEU A 101 9.40 15.03 0.63
C LEU A 101 8.91 13.75 -0.06
N TYR A 102 8.64 12.70 0.71
CA TYR A 102 8.09 11.46 0.17
C TYR A 102 6.68 11.66 -0.41
N GLU A 103 5.81 12.38 0.30
CA GLU A 103 4.45 12.69 -0.20
C GLU A 103 4.51 13.49 -1.51
N ALA A 104 5.40 14.49 -1.61
CA ALA A 104 5.51 15.34 -2.79
C ALA A 104 6.17 14.63 -3.99
N PHE A 105 7.27 13.90 -3.76
CA PHE A 105 8.07 13.31 -4.85
C PHE A 105 7.61 11.90 -5.27
N VAL A 106 6.95 11.16 -4.39
CA VAL A 106 6.55 9.78 -4.67
C VAL A 106 5.03 9.67 -4.72
N VAL A 107 4.33 10.13 -3.68
CA VAL A 107 2.90 9.83 -3.53
C VAL A 107 2.03 10.66 -4.48
N GLN A 108 2.23 11.98 -4.53
CA GLN A 108 1.47 12.87 -5.42
C GLN A 108 1.58 12.50 -6.92
N PRO A 109 2.78 12.28 -7.49
CA PRO A 109 2.87 11.93 -8.91
C PRO A 109 2.20 10.60 -9.23
N ILE A 110 2.29 9.60 -8.34
CA ILE A 110 1.59 8.32 -8.52
C ILE A 110 0.07 8.52 -8.48
N LYS A 111 -0.44 9.32 -7.52
CA LYS A 111 -1.87 9.65 -7.44
C LYS A 111 -2.37 10.36 -8.70
N MET A 112 -1.61 11.33 -9.20
CA MET A 112 -1.97 12.04 -10.44
C MET A 112 -1.98 11.10 -11.65
N LEU A 113 -1.00 10.21 -11.76
CA LEU A 113 -0.92 9.24 -12.86
C LEU A 113 -2.06 8.22 -12.80
N ALA A 114 -2.42 7.76 -11.60
CA ALA A 114 -3.58 6.88 -11.39
C ALA A 114 -4.91 7.57 -11.77
N GLN A 115 -5.09 8.83 -11.38
CA GLN A 115 -6.27 9.61 -11.75
C GLN A 115 -6.35 9.83 -13.26
N PHE A 116 -5.23 10.15 -13.91
CA PHE A 116 -5.16 10.31 -15.35
C PHE A 116 -5.52 9.02 -16.09
N CYS A 117 -4.97 7.87 -15.66
CA CYS A 117 -5.31 6.58 -16.23
C CYS A 117 -6.78 6.20 -16.02
N SER A 118 -7.35 6.46 -14.85
CA SER A 118 -8.78 6.20 -14.59
C SER A 118 -9.68 7.10 -15.44
N GLN A 119 -9.40 8.41 -15.52
CA GLN A 119 -10.20 9.32 -16.33
C GLN A 119 -10.19 8.94 -17.81
N ILE A 120 -9.02 8.59 -18.36
CA ILE A 120 -8.91 8.17 -19.77
C ILE A 120 -9.58 6.82 -19.98
N GLY A 121 -9.32 5.85 -19.10
CA GLY A 121 -9.91 4.51 -19.21
C GLY A 121 -11.44 4.55 -19.16
N ASP A 122 -11.99 5.23 -18.16
CA ASP A 122 -13.43 5.26 -17.94
C ASP A 122 -14.15 6.09 -19.02
N MET A 123 -13.67 7.30 -19.31
CA MET A 123 -14.36 8.17 -20.29
C MET A 123 -14.19 7.74 -21.74
N PHE A 124 -13.03 7.21 -22.15
CA PHE A 124 -12.84 6.82 -23.54
C PHE A 124 -13.21 5.37 -23.81
N ILE A 125 -12.78 4.45 -22.94
CA ILE A 125 -12.96 3.01 -23.21
C ILE A 125 -14.35 2.59 -22.75
N LEU A 126 -14.75 2.87 -21.51
CA LEU A 126 -16.05 2.40 -21.02
C LEU A 126 -17.20 3.18 -21.64
N ASP A 127 -17.19 4.51 -21.55
CA ASP A 127 -18.29 5.32 -22.09
C ASP A 127 -18.36 5.21 -23.62
N GLY A 128 -17.24 5.34 -24.33
CA GLY A 128 -17.21 5.25 -25.79
C GLY A 128 -17.69 3.87 -26.30
N PHE A 129 -17.27 2.78 -25.66
CA PHE A 129 -17.71 1.44 -26.02
C PHE A 129 -19.19 1.26 -25.71
N LEU A 130 -19.66 1.58 -24.51
CA LEU A 130 -21.06 1.39 -24.12
C LEU A 130 -22.02 2.22 -24.98
N HIS A 131 -21.67 3.48 -25.29
CA HIS A 131 -22.48 4.32 -26.17
C HIS A 131 -22.56 3.74 -27.59
N SER A 132 -21.44 3.23 -28.12
CA SER A 132 -21.39 2.59 -29.43
C SER A 132 -22.26 1.32 -29.49
N TRP A 133 -22.17 0.46 -28.46
CA TRP A 133 -23.02 -0.74 -28.38
C TRP A 133 -24.50 -0.40 -28.31
N ARG A 134 -24.86 0.60 -27.50
CA ARG A 134 -26.25 1.07 -27.39
C ARG A 134 -26.79 1.54 -28.73
N GLU A 135 -26.00 2.28 -29.51
CA GLU A 135 -26.41 2.73 -30.85
C GLU A 135 -26.62 1.57 -31.82
N VAL A 136 -25.74 0.57 -31.79
CA VAL A 136 -25.89 -0.67 -32.58
C VAL A 136 -27.19 -1.39 -32.20
N PHE A 137 -27.44 -1.62 -30.91
CA PHE A 137 -28.66 -2.31 -30.46
C PHE A 137 -29.94 -1.51 -30.79
N VAL A 138 -29.92 -0.18 -30.63
CA VAL A 138 -31.06 0.67 -31.01
C VAL A 138 -31.29 0.67 -32.52
N PHE A 139 -30.23 0.65 -33.33
CA PHE A 139 -30.32 0.53 -34.78
C PHE A 139 -30.97 -0.79 -35.19
N TRP A 140 -30.50 -1.91 -34.63
CA TRP A 140 -31.09 -3.24 -34.85
C TRP A 140 -32.55 -3.32 -34.38
N GLY A 141 -32.85 -2.76 -33.21
CA GLY A 141 -34.23 -2.70 -32.68
C GLY A 141 -35.15 -1.87 -33.57
N LYS A 142 -34.68 -0.73 -34.12
CA LYS A 142 -35.44 0.07 -35.09
C LYS A 142 -35.63 -0.66 -36.42
N ALA A 143 -34.60 -1.35 -36.92
CA ALA A 143 -34.70 -2.17 -38.13
C ALA A 143 -35.74 -3.29 -37.96
N MET A 144 -35.69 -4.01 -36.84
CA MET A 144 -36.65 -5.07 -36.52
C MET A 144 -38.07 -4.52 -36.29
N ARG A 145 -38.20 -3.34 -35.68
CA ARG A 145 -39.49 -2.66 -35.50
C ARG A 145 -40.10 -2.23 -36.83
N ARG A 146 -39.30 -1.85 -37.84
CA ARG A 146 -39.83 -1.56 -39.19
C ARG A 146 -40.35 -2.80 -39.90
N LEU A 147 -39.80 -3.97 -39.61
CA LEU A 147 -40.31 -5.25 -40.13
C LEU A 147 -41.64 -5.66 -39.47
N HIS A 148 -41.89 -5.22 -38.23
CA HIS A 148 -43.19 -5.33 -37.57
C HIS A 148 -43.99 -4.02 -37.69
N SER A 149 -44.37 -3.64 -38.92
CA SER A 149 -45.35 -2.58 -39.09
C SER A 149 -46.68 -3.06 -38.50
N GLY A 150 -47.26 -2.31 -37.56
CA GLY A 150 -48.53 -2.66 -36.89
C GLY A 150 -49.77 -2.67 -37.79
N GLN A 151 -49.58 -2.78 -39.11
CA GLN A 151 -50.65 -3.00 -40.07
C GLN A 151 -50.95 -4.50 -40.15
N ILE A 152 -52.10 -4.89 -39.62
CA ILE A 152 -52.60 -6.28 -39.58
C ILE A 152 -52.55 -6.93 -40.98
N GLN A 153 -52.75 -6.14 -42.04
CA GLN A 153 -52.67 -6.60 -43.43
C GLN A 153 -51.26 -7.06 -43.85
N ALA A 154 -50.20 -6.36 -43.42
CA ALA A 154 -48.82 -6.72 -43.72
C ALA A 154 -48.39 -7.99 -42.95
N SER A 155 -48.84 -8.13 -41.70
CA SER A 155 -48.59 -9.33 -40.89
C SER A 155 -49.30 -10.58 -41.44
N LEU A 156 -50.52 -10.44 -41.97
CA LEU A 156 -51.22 -11.55 -42.62
C LEU A 156 -50.54 -11.98 -43.93
N ALA A 157 -50.06 -11.02 -44.72
CA ALA A 157 -49.32 -11.30 -45.94
C ALA A 157 -47.99 -12.03 -45.67
N SER A 158 -47.25 -11.61 -44.64
CA SER A 158 -46.01 -12.29 -44.25
C SER A 158 -46.26 -13.69 -43.68
N PHE A 159 -47.35 -13.89 -42.93
CA PHE A 159 -47.76 -15.22 -42.46
C PHE A 159 -48.09 -16.16 -43.62
N LEU A 160 -48.90 -15.71 -44.58
CA LEU A 160 -49.24 -16.47 -45.79
C LEU A 160 -48.00 -16.82 -46.62
N ALA A 161 -47.09 -15.86 -46.82
CA ALA A 161 -45.83 -16.10 -47.51
C ALA A 161 -44.96 -17.14 -46.78
N GLY A 162 -44.87 -17.06 -45.45
CA GLY A 162 -44.17 -18.04 -44.62
C GLY A 162 -44.76 -19.45 -44.76
N VAL A 163 -46.09 -19.59 -44.74
CA VAL A 163 -46.78 -20.86 -44.95
C VAL A 163 -46.52 -21.40 -46.35
N PHE A 164 -46.54 -20.55 -47.38
CA PHE A 164 -46.29 -20.96 -48.76
C PHE A 164 -44.86 -21.49 -48.96
N ILE A 165 -43.87 -20.81 -48.37
CA ILE A 165 -42.46 -21.25 -48.37
C ILE A 165 -42.31 -22.56 -47.60
N LEU A 166 -42.95 -22.69 -46.44
CA LEU A 166 -42.90 -23.91 -45.63
C LEU A 166 -43.50 -25.10 -46.37
N LEU A 167 -44.67 -24.93 -47.00
CA LEU A 167 -45.31 -25.97 -47.80
C LEU A 167 -44.46 -26.34 -49.02
N SER A 168 -43.89 -25.36 -49.72
CA SER A 168 -42.98 -25.60 -50.85
C SER A 168 -41.74 -26.38 -50.40
N TYR A 169 -41.16 -26.02 -49.27
CA TYR A 169 -40.01 -26.72 -48.69
C TYR A 169 -40.36 -28.15 -48.28
N ILE A 170 -41.50 -28.36 -47.62
CA ILE A 170 -41.98 -29.69 -47.23
C ILE A 170 -42.30 -30.53 -48.47
N LEU A 171 -42.85 -29.96 -49.53
CA LEU A 171 -43.18 -30.71 -50.74
C LEU A 171 -41.93 -31.18 -51.49
N ILE A 172 -40.89 -30.32 -51.55
CA ILE A 172 -39.59 -30.68 -52.10
C ILE A 172 -38.89 -31.75 -51.24
N ARG A 173 -39.00 -31.66 -49.91
CA ARG A 173 -38.35 -32.60 -48.97
C ARG A 173 -39.16 -33.87 -48.70
N GLY A 174 -40.47 -33.83 -48.92
CA GLY A 174 -41.43 -34.94 -48.74
C GLY A 174 -41.64 -35.74 -50.03
N GLY A 175 -41.38 -35.14 -51.19
CA GLY A 175 -41.33 -35.83 -52.49
C GLY A 175 -40.15 -36.80 -52.66
N THR A 176 -39.25 -36.90 -51.67
CA THR A 176 -38.10 -37.82 -51.67
C THR A 176 -38.30 -39.06 -50.78
N TRP A 177 -39.54 -39.38 -50.37
CA TRP A 177 -39.88 -40.55 -49.53
C TRP A 177 -40.90 -41.52 -50.16
N ASN A 178 -41.00 -41.52 -51.49
CA ASN A 178 -41.57 -42.61 -52.30
C ASN A 178 -40.56 -42.97 -53.40
#